data_AF-A0A8R1HKC9-F1
#
_entry.id   AF-A0A8R1HKC9-F1
#
_cell.length_a   1.000
_cell.length_b   1.000
_cell.length_c   1.000
_cell.angle_alpha   90.00
_cell.angle_beta   90.00
_cell.angle_gamma   90.00
#
_symmetry.space_group_name_H-M   'P 1'
#
loop_
_entity.id
_entity.type
_entity.pdbx_description
1 polymer ?
#
loop_
_entity_poly.entity_id
_entity_poly.type
_entity_poly.pdbx_seq_one_letter_code
_entity_poly.pdbx_strand_id
1 'polypeptide(L)'
;MITIFAFLTTTLFAVVSADNECPYGYKFYPETAICYHVSEQLFDFDGAVNYCENTDGKLVSLIQGERQGVTNLTSHLFVQPWIASRRNLTTRVWYNIDGSVFITGQWASGEPTITNGNCATFRGKAETSGLQATQCYQQQYAFCKIVPNLCNGGVQNGSFGSIQSPQYPDHLTGNLTEQEFSSKGSLLLVVFRTNYVITDTGFYATWNVQRIQPPIVANETTSGELHSPNYPSNYNTFDKQLYYIQVKTGARINVTIDDFSTQPTFDFLEIYSSWNQTFTKPVTRISGNLTTPWTWLSPGNEVSLKFVSDGSQEYRGWHMLWSMVENE
;
A
#
# COMPACT_ATOMS: atom_id res chain seq x y z
N MET A 1 6.96 3.15 10.22
CA MET A 1 6.54 1.80 9.78
C MET A 1 5.06 1.66 10.11
N ILE A 2 4.24 1.10 9.24
CA ILE A 2 2.81 0.84 9.49
C ILE A 2 2.65 -0.67 9.59
N THR A 3 2.00 -1.13 10.65
CA THR A 3 1.59 -2.53 10.80
C THR A 3 0.12 -2.66 10.45
N ILE A 4 -0.24 -3.63 9.62
CA ILE A 4 -1.63 -4.02 9.33
C ILE A 4 -1.91 -5.38 9.95
N PHE A 5 -3.03 -5.48 10.67
CA PHE A 5 -3.66 -6.75 11.06
C PHE A 5 -4.87 -6.96 10.16
N ALA A 6 -4.84 -8.02 9.35
CA ALA A 6 -5.91 -8.36 8.42
C ALA A 6 -6.54 -9.70 8.78
N PHE A 7 -7.87 -9.75 8.84
CA PHE A 7 -8.62 -11.01 8.93
C PHE A 7 -8.98 -11.49 7.52
N LEU A 8 -8.35 -12.58 7.07
CA LEU A 8 -8.54 -13.15 5.73
C LEU A 8 -9.24 -14.51 5.82
N THR A 9 -10.16 -14.80 4.90
CA THR A 9 -10.73 -16.14 4.73
C THR A 9 -9.74 -17.04 3.97
N THR A 10 -9.63 -18.31 4.36
CA THR A 10 -8.56 -19.24 3.96
C THR A 10 -8.63 -19.78 2.52
N THR A 11 -9.35 -19.14 1.60
CA THR A 11 -9.40 -19.63 0.21
C THR A 11 -8.29 -19.01 -0.63
N LEU A 12 -7.20 -19.78 -0.75
CA LEU A 12 -6.18 -19.78 -1.82
C LEU A 12 -5.72 -18.41 -2.38
N PHE A 13 -4.47 -18.07 -2.10
CA PHE A 13 -3.66 -17.34 -3.09
C PHE A 13 -3.51 -18.23 -4.33
N ALA A 14 -4.41 -18.09 -5.30
CA ALA A 14 -4.05 -18.39 -6.67
C ALA A 14 -3.15 -17.25 -7.15
N VAL A 15 -1.94 -17.57 -7.61
CA VAL A 15 -1.26 -16.72 -8.59
C VAL A 15 -2.16 -16.73 -9.82
N VAL A 16 -3.07 -15.77 -9.91
CA VAL A 16 -3.91 -15.62 -11.09
C VAL A 16 -3.00 -15.11 -12.20
N SER A 17 -2.72 -15.97 -13.17
CA SER A 17 -2.14 -15.55 -14.45
C SER A 17 -3.02 -14.45 -15.04
N ALA A 18 -2.39 -13.37 -15.51
CA ALA A 18 -3.02 -12.12 -15.99
C ALA A 18 -4.02 -12.27 -17.16
N ASP A 19 -4.25 -13.48 -17.66
CA ASP A 19 -5.03 -13.74 -18.87
C ASP A 19 -6.56 -13.78 -18.65
N ASN A 20 -7.06 -13.55 -17.43
CA ASN A 20 -8.50 -13.64 -17.10
C ASN A 20 -9.08 -12.41 -16.38
N GLU A 21 -8.44 -11.24 -16.47
CA GLU A 21 -8.85 -10.02 -15.75
C GLU A 21 -9.86 -9.14 -16.51
N CYS A 22 -10.06 -9.37 -17.81
CA CYS A 22 -10.96 -8.59 -18.67
C CYS A 22 -12.04 -9.45 -19.34
N PRO A 23 -13.21 -8.88 -19.69
CA PRO A 23 -14.19 -9.56 -20.51
C PRO A 23 -13.59 -10.05 -21.84
N TYR A 24 -14.24 -11.05 -22.45
CA TYR A 24 -13.79 -11.62 -23.72
C TYR A 24 -13.56 -10.52 -24.77
N GLY A 25 -12.39 -10.56 -25.43
CA GLY A 25 -11.98 -9.57 -26.43
C GLY A 25 -11.23 -8.36 -25.88
N TYR A 26 -11.23 -8.13 -24.56
CA TYR A 26 -10.45 -7.06 -23.94
C TYR A 26 -9.10 -7.57 -23.42
N LYS A 27 -8.08 -6.71 -23.52
CA LYS A 27 -6.73 -6.95 -23.02
C LYS A 27 -6.44 -6.08 -21.81
N PHE A 28 -5.98 -6.70 -20.72
CA PHE A 28 -5.61 -5.99 -19.51
C PHE A 28 -4.30 -5.21 -19.69
N TYR A 29 -4.26 -3.98 -19.18
CA TYR A 29 -3.05 -3.17 -19.16
C TYR A 29 -2.63 -2.87 -17.70
N PRO A 30 -1.54 -3.49 -17.19
CA PRO A 30 -1.16 -3.43 -15.77
C PRO A 30 -0.83 -2.04 -15.23
N GLU A 31 -0.24 -1.15 -16.04
CA GLU A 31 0.21 0.18 -15.60
C GLU A 31 -0.97 1.10 -15.24
N THR A 32 -2.10 0.92 -15.92
CA THR A 32 -3.30 1.76 -15.74
C THR A 32 -4.45 1.00 -15.08
N ALA A 33 -4.31 -0.33 -14.92
CA ALA A 33 -5.36 -1.24 -14.46
C ALA A 33 -6.68 -1.12 -15.24
N ILE A 34 -6.57 -0.94 -16.57
CA ILE A 34 -7.72 -0.77 -17.47
C ILE A 34 -7.70 -1.88 -18.52
N CYS A 35 -8.89 -2.34 -18.89
CA CYS A 35 -9.11 -3.28 -19.97
C CYS A 35 -9.34 -2.50 -21.27
N TYR A 36 -8.57 -2.80 -22.32
CA TYR A 36 -8.68 -2.15 -23.63
C TYR A 36 -9.08 -3.14 -24.72
N HIS A 37 -9.88 -2.68 -25.68
CA HIS A 37 -10.28 -3.45 -26.85
C HIS A 37 -10.27 -2.55 -28.09
N VAL A 38 -9.70 -3.04 -29.19
CA VAL A 38 -9.76 -2.39 -30.50
C VAL A 38 -10.66 -3.24 -31.38
N SER A 39 -11.65 -2.63 -32.03
CA SER A 39 -12.55 -3.33 -32.94
C SER A 39 -11.81 -3.84 -34.17
N GLU A 40 -12.32 -4.91 -34.79
CA GLU A 40 -11.84 -5.35 -36.12
C GLU A 40 -12.48 -4.55 -37.25
N GLN A 41 -13.68 -4.02 -37.01
CA GLN A 41 -14.44 -3.20 -37.95
C GLN A 41 -14.14 -1.71 -37.77
N LEU A 42 -14.38 -0.94 -38.82
CA LEU A 42 -14.26 0.52 -38.81
C LEU A 42 -15.64 1.15 -38.67
N PHE A 43 -15.70 2.28 -37.98
CA PHE A 43 -16.92 3.03 -37.71
C PHE A 43 -16.67 4.53 -37.89
N ASP A 44 -17.74 5.28 -38.14
CA ASP A 44 -17.71 6.71 -37.82
C ASP A 44 -17.67 6.93 -36.30
N PHE A 45 -17.51 8.18 -35.87
CA PHE A 45 -17.32 8.47 -34.45
C PHE A 45 -18.49 7.98 -33.59
N ASP A 46 -19.73 8.29 -33.98
CA ASP A 46 -20.91 7.93 -33.19
C ASP A 46 -21.16 6.41 -33.23
N GLY A 47 -20.88 5.76 -34.36
CA GLY A 47 -20.88 4.30 -34.47
C GLY A 47 -19.86 3.64 -33.55
N ALA A 48 -18.67 4.23 -33.40
CA ALA A 48 -17.65 3.73 -32.48
C ALA A 48 -18.04 3.90 -31.01
N VAL A 49 -18.71 5.00 -30.65
CA VAL A 49 -19.27 5.19 -29.31
C VAL A 49 -20.30 4.09 -29.02
N ASN A 50 -21.27 3.92 -29.92
CA ASN A 50 -22.31 2.90 -29.78
C ASN A 50 -21.74 1.49 -29.73
N TYR A 51 -20.71 1.20 -30.53
CA TYR A 51 -20.01 -0.09 -30.51
C TYR A 51 -19.44 -0.37 -29.10
N CYS A 52 -18.70 0.58 -28.53
CA CYS A 52 -18.10 0.38 -27.21
C CYS A 52 -19.14 0.25 -26.09
N GLU A 53 -20.24 1.00 -26.16
CA GLU A 53 -21.35 0.89 -25.21
C GLU A 53 -22.04 -0.48 -25.29
N ASN A 54 -22.18 -1.05 -26.48
CA ASN A 54 -22.73 -2.39 -26.69
C ASN A 54 -21.79 -3.54 -26.26
N THR A 55 -20.52 -3.24 -25.97
CA THR A 55 -19.55 -4.22 -25.44
C THR A 55 -19.22 -3.96 -23.97
N ASP A 56 -20.17 -3.38 -23.22
CA ASP A 56 -20.06 -3.04 -21.79
C ASP A 56 -18.88 -2.09 -21.45
N GLY A 57 -18.34 -1.40 -22.45
CA GLY A 57 -17.25 -0.45 -22.31
C GLY A 57 -17.64 0.98 -22.69
N LYS A 58 -16.64 1.84 -22.79
CA LYS A 58 -16.78 3.20 -23.31
C LYS A 58 -15.65 3.48 -24.28
N LEU A 59 -15.89 4.37 -25.24
CA LEU A 59 -14.83 4.86 -26.12
C LEU A 59 -13.72 5.51 -25.26
N VAL A 60 -12.45 5.27 -25.61
CA VAL A 60 -11.29 5.70 -24.80
C VAL A 60 -11.19 7.22 -24.76
N SER A 61 -11.35 7.81 -23.58
CA SER A 61 -10.85 9.14 -23.23
C SER A 61 -9.44 9.02 -22.63
N LEU A 62 -8.49 9.86 -23.03
CA LEU A 62 -7.14 9.79 -22.44
C LEU A 62 -7.09 10.48 -21.08
N ILE A 63 -6.57 9.78 -20.07
CA ILE A 63 -6.22 10.35 -18.76
C ILE A 63 -4.69 10.46 -18.60
N GLN A 64 -4.25 11.12 -17.53
CA GLN A 64 -2.84 11.27 -17.24
C GLN A 64 -2.19 9.90 -16.99
N GLY A 65 -1.09 9.61 -17.68
CA GLY A 65 -0.36 8.34 -17.56
C GLY A 65 -0.70 7.28 -18.61
N GLU A 66 -1.82 7.38 -19.33
CA GLU A 66 -2.22 6.38 -20.35
C GLU A 66 -1.43 6.46 -21.66
N ARG A 67 -0.76 7.59 -21.93
CA ARG A 67 -0.18 7.91 -23.26
C ARG A 67 0.77 6.83 -23.79
N GLN A 68 1.68 6.33 -22.95
CA GLN A 68 2.66 5.32 -23.39
C GLN A 68 1.98 3.98 -23.70
N GLY A 69 1.05 3.55 -22.85
CA GLY A 69 0.28 2.33 -23.06
C GLY A 69 -0.59 2.38 -24.31
N VAL A 70 -1.31 3.49 -24.51
CA VAL A 70 -2.12 3.70 -25.72
C VAL A 70 -1.23 3.76 -26.96
N THR A 71 -0.04 4.37 -26.89
CA THR A 71 0.92 4.36 -27.99
C THR A 71 1.33 2.94 -28.37
N ASN A 72 1.71 2.12 -27.38
CA ASN A 72 2.09 0.72 -27.61
C ASN A 72 0.93 -0.08 -28.23
N LEU A 73 -0.28 0.06 -27.68
CA LEU A 73 -1.48 -0.66 -28.13
C LEU A 73 -1.92 -0.27 -29.55
N THR A 74 -1.67 0.97 -29.98
CA THR A 74 -2.20 1.48 -31.26
C THR A 74 -1.14 1.62 -32.36
N SER A 75 0.15 1.46 -32.03
CA SER A 75 1.29 1.64 -32.95
C SER A 75 1.26 0.77 -34.21
N HIS A 76 0.64 -0.41 -34.11
CA HIS A 76 0.54 -1.39 -35.20
C HIS A 76 -0.71 -1.21 -36.07
N LEU A 77 -1.64 -0.33 -35.68
CA LEU A 77 -2.90 -0.15 -36.39
C LEU A 77 -2.68 0.57 -37.72
N PHE A 78 -3.33 0.05 -38.77
CA PHE A 78 -3.24 0.61 -40.12
C PHE A 78 -3.88 2.01 -40.20
N VAL A 79 -5.02 2.19 -39.53
CA VAL A 79 -5.71 3.47 -39.36
C VAL A 79 -5.82 3.81 -37.88
N GLN A 80 -5.93 5.09 -37.56
CA GLN A 80 -5.89 5.56 -36.18
C GLN A 80 -7.23 5.30 -35.49
N PRO A 81 -7.27 4.79 -34.26
CA PRO A 81 -8.52 4.61 -33.55
C PRO A 81 -9.13 5.95 -33.12
N TRP A 82 -10.44 5.93 -32.93
CA TRP A 82 -11.17 7.03 -32.30
C TRP A 82 -10.79 7.19 -30.82
N ILE A 83 -10.74 8.45 -30.38
CA ILE A 83 -10.66 8.86 -28.98
C ILE A 83 -11.94 9.61 -28.66
N ALA A 84 -12.45 9.42 -27.45
CA ALA A 84 -13.70 9.98 -26.94
C ALA A 84 -13.63 11.49 -26.67
N SER A 85 -13.15 12.26 -27.64
CA SER A 85 -13.03 13.72 -27.56
C SER A 85 -13.57 14.39 -28.80
N ARG A 86 -14.29 15.50 -28.59
CA ARG A 86 -14.89 16.33 -29.63
C ARG A 86 -14.50 17.79 -29.47
N ARG A 87 -14.58 18.54 -30.56
CA ARG A 87 -14.45 19.99 -30.57
C ARG A 87 -15.82 20.64 -30.50
N ASN A 88 -16.00 21.55 -29.55
CA ASN A 88 -17.17 22.40 -29.52
C ASN A 88 -17.11 23.38 -30.71
N LEU A 89 -18.13 23.38 -31.56
CA LEU A 89 -18.14 24.18 -32.80
C LEU A 89 -18.17 25.70 -32.55
N THR A 90 -18.75 26.10 -31.41
CA THR A 90 -18.93 27.50 -31.03
C THR A 90 -17.69 28.03 -30.33
N THR A 91 -17.21 27.34 -29.29
CA THR A 91 -16.06 27.81 -28.48
C THR A 91 -14.71 27.37 -29.04
N ARG A 92 -14.70 26.41 -29.97
CA ARG A 92 -13.49 25.76 -30.53
C ARG A 92 -12.64 25.00 -29.52
N VAL A 93 -13.15 24.80 -28.30
CA VAL A 93 -12.51 24.05 -27.21
C VAL A 93 -12.78 22.55 -27.37
N TRP A 94 -11.77 21.73 -27.11
CA TRP A 94 -11.87 20.28 -27.08
C TRP A 94 -12.29 19.77 -25.70
N TYR A 95 -13.16 18.75 -25.68
CA TYR A 95 -13.69 18.15 -24.46
C TYR A 95 -13.83 16.64 -24.65
N ASN A 96 -13.76 15.87 -23.56
CA ASN A 96 -14.09 14.45 -23.60
C ASN A 96 -15.62 14.27 -23.50
N ILE A 97 -16.18 13.39 -24.32
CA ILE A 97 -17.63 13.15 -24.37
C ILE A 97 -18.17 12.44 -23.13
N ASP A 98 -17.28 11.79 -22.35
CA ASP A 98 -17.62 11.12 -21.09
C ASP A 98 -17.61 12.06 -19.87
N GLY A 99 -17.35 13.36 -20.08
CA GLY A 99 -17.29 14.38 -19.02
C GLY A 99 -15.95 14.44 -18.26
N SER A 100 -14.99 13.58 -18.58
CA SER A 100 -13.65 13.64 -17.98
C SER A 100 -12.85 14.86 -18.46
N VAL A 101 -11.81 15.22 -17.71
CA VAL A 101 -10.96 16.36 -18.04
C VAL A 101 -10.18 16.09 -19.33
N PHE A 102 -10.33 16.98 -20.31
CA PHE A 102 -9.54 16.92 -21.55
C PHE A 102 -8.12 17.47 -21.32
N ILE A 103 -7.11 16.65 -21.59
CA ILE A 103 -5.70 17.02 -21.37
C ILE A 103 -5.12 17.61 -22.66
N THR A 104 -4.84 18.91 -22.66
CA THR A 104 -4.38 19.65 -23.84
C THR A 104 -2.98 19.24 -24.33
N GLY A 105 -2.11 18.69 -23.49
CA GLY A 105 -0.75 18.28 -23.86
C GLY A 105 -0.65 16.96 -24.65
N GLN A 106 -1.78 16.36 -25.04
CA GLN A 106 -1.82 15.04 -25.68
C GLN A 106 -1.77 15.09 -27.22
N TRP A 107 -1.79 16.28 -27.84
CA TRP A 107 -1.74 16.42 -29.30
C TRP A 107 -0.41 15.97 -29.91
N ALA A 108 -0.48 15.41 -31.11
CA ALA A 108 0.69 15.21 -31.95
C ALA A 108 1.25 16.56 -32.42
N SER A 109 2.52 16.57 -32.83
CA SER A 109 3.15 17.78 -33.37
C SER A 109 2.36 18.33 -34.57
N GLY A 110 1.99 19.62 -34.52
CA GLY A 110 1.20 20.28 -35.56
C GLY A 110 -0.33 20.15 -35.41
N GLU A 111 -0.82 19.45 -34.39
CA GLU A 111 -2.24 19.30 -34.08
C GLU A 111 -2.63 20.11 -32.82
N PRO A 112 -3.93 20.46 -32.63
CA PRO A 112 -5.05 20.20 -33.53
C PRO A 112 -5.08 21.21 -34.67
N THR A 113 -5.22 20.71 -35.90
CA THR A 113 -5.49 21.58 -37.04
C THR A 113 -6.91 22.18 -36.95
N ILE A 114 -7.09 23.42 -37.41
CA ILE A 114 -8.41 24.08 -37.40
C ILE A 114 -9.29 23.71 -38.59
N THR A 115 -8.70 23.09 -39.61
CA THR A 115 -9.35 22.71 -40.86
C THR A 115 -9.74 21.25 -40.92
N ASN A 116 -9.17 20.38 -40.06
CA ASN A 116 -9.41 18.95 -40.11
C ASN A 116 -10.36 18.49 -39.00
N GLY A 117 -11.66 18.47 -39.30
CA GLY A 117 -12.67 17.80 -38.48
C GLY A 117 -12.86 18.31 -37.06
N ASN A 118 -13.73 17.62 -36.32
CA ASN A 118 -14.15 17.99 -34.96
C ASN A 118 -14.14 16.80 -33.99
N CYS A 119 -13.54 15.68 -34.39
CA CYS A 119 -13.39 14.47 -33.58
C CYS A 119 -11.91 14.10 -33.47
N ALA A 120 -11.50 13.46 -32.37
CA ALA A 120 -10.11 13.13 -32.13
C ALA A 120 -9.80 11.67 -32.45
N THR A 121 -8.71 11.41 -33.15
CA THR A 121 -8.09 10.07 -33.27
C THR A 121 -6.74 10.06 -32.56
N PHE A 122 -6.20 8.86 -32.27
CA PHE A 122 -4.86 8.72 -31.69
C PHE A 122 -3.86 8.12 -32.68
N ARG A 123 -2.76 8.82 -32.92
CA ARG A 123 -1.63 8.33 -33.69
C ARG A 123 -0.64 7.62 -32.78
N GLY A 124 -0.50 6.31 -32.90
CA GLY A 124 0.41 5.49 -32.08
C GLY A 124 1.88 5.43 -32.53
N LYS A 125 2.35 6.29 -33.44
CA LYS A 125 3.72 6.20 -33.98
C LYS A 125 4.70 7.01 -33.13
N ALA A 126 5.66 6.36 -32.48
CA ALA A 126 6.51 6.89 -31.40
C ALA A 126 6.96 8.37 -31.55
N GLU A 127 7.58 8.75 -32.67
CA GLU A 127 8.10 10.12 -32.90
C GLU A 127 7.02 11.18 -33.19
N THR A 128 5.80 10.76 -33.52
CA THR A 128 4.66 11.63 -33.86
C THR A 128 3.41 11.27 -33.07
N SER A 129 3.58 10.61 -31.92
CA SER A 129 2.48 10.02 -31.18
C SER A 129 1.63 11.09 -30.51
N GLY A 130 0.31 10.92 -30.57
CA GLY A 130 -0.62 11.86 -29.94
C GLY A 130 -1.95 11.98 -30.66
N LEU A 131 -2.79 12.87 -30.15
CA LEU A 131 -4.09 13.17 -30.72
C LEU A 131 -3.95 13.87 -32.07
N GLN A 132 -4.89 13.61 -32.95
CA GLN A 132 -5.06 14.25 -34.24
C GLN A 132 -6.52 14.62 -34.46
N ALA A 133 -6.77 15.80 -35.02
CA ALA A 133 -8.11 16.21 -35.40
C ALA A 133 -8.52 15.52 -36.72
N THR A 134 -9.69 14.88 -36.71
CA THR A 134 -10.20 14.04 -37.80
C THR A 134 -11.69 14.33 -38.02
N GLN A 135 -12.12 14.26 -39.28
CA GLN A 135 -13.53 14.43 -39.65
C GLN A 135 -14.38 13.29 -39.05
N CYS A 136 -15.42 13.63 -38.29
CA CYS A 136 -16.18 12.67 -37.47
C CYS A 136 -16.83 11.52 -38.27
N TYR A 137 -17.08 11.72 -39.57
CA TYR A 137 -17.66 10.74 -40.48
C TYR A 137 -16.63 9.77 -41.11
N GLN A 138 -15.34 9.93 -40.81
CA GLN A 138 -14.28 9.03 -41.30
C GLN A 138 -14.42 7.65 -40.66
N GLN A 139 -13.97 6.62 -41.37
CA GLN A 139 -14.01 5.25 -40.87
C GLN A 139 -12.72 4.94 -40.11
N GLN A 140 -12.84 4.71 -38.81
CA GLN A 140 -11.73 4.43 -37.91
C GLN A 140 -12.07 3.29 -36.95
N TYR A 141 -11.05 2.68 -36.32
CA TYR A 141 -11.28 1.66 -35.31
C TYR A 141 -11.99 2.26 -34.08
N ALA A 142 -12.98 1.52 -33.55
CA ALA A 142 -13.50 1.78 -32.22
C ALA A 142 -12.47 1.29 -31.19
N PHE A 143 -12.07 2.17 -30.28
CA PHE A 143 -11.12 1.85 -29.23
C PHE A 143 -11.79 2.02 -27.89
N CYS A 144 -12.13 0.89 -27.29
CA CYS A 144 -12.96 0.80 -26.11
C CYS A 144 -12.10 0.54 -24.88
N LYS A 145 -12.51 1.11 -23.75
CA LYS A 145 -12.01 0.76 -22.43
C LYS A 145 -13.13 0.41 -21.48
N ILE A 146 -12.85 -0.55 -20.60
CA ILE A 146 -13.61 -0.81 -19.40
C ILE A 146 -12.73 -0.36 -18.25
N VAL A 147 -13.15 0.74 -17.62
CA VAL A 147 -12.56 1.18 -16.35
C VAL A 147 -13.30 0.41 -15.26
N PRO A 148 -12.62 -0.49 -14.51
CA PRO A 148 -13.26 -1.18 -13.41
C PRO A 148 -13.84 -0.16 -12.42
N ASN A 149 -14.99 -0.47 -11.80
CA ASN A 149 -15.52 0.35 -10.72
C ASN A 149 -14.49 0.38 -9.58
N LEU A 150 -13.67 1.43 -9.53
CA LEU A 150 -12.83 1.72 -8.39
C LEU A 150 -13.78 2.00 -7.23
N CYS A 151 -13.89 1.04 -6.30
CA CYS A 151 -14.55 1.29 -5.02
C CYS A 151 -13.91 2.51 -4.37
N ASN A 152 -14.69 3.31 -3.63
CA ASN A 152 -14.22 4.53 -2.94
C ASN A 152 -12.92 4.27 -2.16
N GLY A 153 -11.78 4.53 -2.80
CA GLY A 153 -10.49 4.59 -2.15
C GLY A 153 -10.37 5.90 -1.40
N GLY A 154 -9.68 5.88 -0.26
CA GLY A 154 -9.42 7.05 0.54
C GLY A 154 -8.03 6.98 1.14
N VAL A 155 -7.40 8.15 1.31
CA VAL A 155 -6.17 8.25 2.09
C VAL A 155 -6.57 8.32 3.55
N GLN A 156 -6.24 7.27 4.31
CA GLN A 156 -6.37 7.29 5.77
C GLN A 156 -5.10 7.92 6.36
N ASN A 157 -5.26 9.03 7.08
CA ASN A 157 -4.18 9.73 7.78
C ASN A 157 -4.33 9.55 9.29
N GLY A 158 -3.22 9.40 10.00
CA GLY A 158 -3.23 9.26 11.46
C GLY A 158 -2.13 8.34 11.99
N SER A 159 -2.19 8.04 13.28
CA SER A 159 -1.29 7.06 13.91
C SER A 159 -1.91 5.67 13.98
N PHE A 160 -3.23 5.54 13.77
CA PHE A 160 -3.95 4.29 13.68
C PHE A 160 -5.27 4.47 12.93
N GLY A 161 -5.87 3.38 12.49
CA GLY A 161 -7.18 3.39 11.85
C GLY A 161 -7.62 2.01 11.41
N SER A 162 -8.73 1.95 10.67
CA SER A 162 -9.21 0.73 10.03
C SER A 162 -9.55 0.96 8.57
N ILE A 163 -9.52 -0.12 7.80
CA ILE A 163 -9.94 -0.20 6.41
C ILE A 163 -10.77 -1.45 6.23
N GLN A 164 -11.80 -1.37 5.40
CA GLN A 164 -12.71 -2.48 5.17
C GLN A 164 -13.19 -2.48 3.73
N SER A 165 -13.51 -3.66 3.21
CA SER A 165 -14.20 -3.79 1.93
C SER A 165 -15.65 -3.25 2.03
N PRO A 166 -16.24 -2.78 0.91
CA PRO A 166 -17.58 -2.16 0.92
C PRO A 166 -18.75 -2.99 1.46
N GLN A 167 -18.62 -4.32 1.57
CA GLN A 167 -19.69 -5.24 2.02
C GLN A 167 -19.45 -5.85 3.42
N TYR A 168 -18.50 -5.32 4.20
CA TYR A 168 -18.33 -5.70 5.61
C TYR A 168 -19.38 -5.00 6.50
N PRO A 169 -20.09 -5.67 7.47
CA PRO A 169 -19.85 -6.98 8.08
C PRO A 169 -20.99 -8.00 7.88
N ASP A 170 -21.71 -7.96 6.75
CA ASP A 170 -23.11 -8.47 6.74
C ASP A 170 -23.28 -9.98 6.98
N HIS A 171 -22.25 -10.84 6.86
CA HIS A 171 -22.36 -12.27 7.22
C HIS A 171 -21.01 -12.92 7.59
N LEU A 172 -20.66 -13.04 8.88
CA LEU A 172 -19.47 -13.79 9.32
C LEU A 172 -19.61 -15.31 9.07
N THR A 173 -19.13 -15.81 7.93
CA THR A 173 -18.89 -17.24 7.73
C THR A 173 -17.52 -17.48 7.12
N GLY A 174 -16.54 -17.87 7.93
CA GLY A 174 -15.19 -18.23 7.48
C GLY A 174 -14.20 -18.31 8.64
N ASN A 175 -13.17 -19.15 8.49
CA ASN A 175 -12.08 -19.25 9.46
C ASN A 175 -11.12 -18.08 9.23
N LEU A 176 -11.34 -16.96 9.92
CA LEU A 176 -10.54 -15.74 9.76
C LEU A 176 -9.13 -15.98 10.30
N THR A 177 -8.12 -15.94 9.42
CA THR A 177 -6.72 -15.98 9.84
C THR A 177 -6.18 -14.57 9.94
N GLU A 178 -5.65 -14.22 11.11
CA GLU A 178 -5.01 -12.93 11.35
C GLU A 178 -3.61 -12.93 10.72
N GLN A 179 -3.35 -11.96 9.83
CA GLN A 179 -2.05 -11.76 9.21
C GLN A 179 -1.51 -10.36 9.55
N GLU A 180 -0.24 -10.30 9.92
CA GLU A 180 0.47 -9.06 10.25
C GLU A 180 1.44 -8.66 9.13
N PHE A 181 1.34 -7.42 8.64
CA PHE A 181 2.24 -6.86 7.63
C PHE A 181 2.87 -5.56 8.11
N SER A 182 4.18 -5.40 7.96
CA SER A 182 4.91 -4.19 8.36
C SER A 182 5.51 -3.45 7.16
N SER A 183 5.23 -2.15 7.01
CA SER A 183 5.75 -1.32 5.91
C SER A 183 7.19 -0.83 6.16
N LYS A 184 7.99 -0.68 5.11
CA LYS A 184 9.36 -0.12 5.24
C LYS A 184 9.40 1.41 5.42
N GLY A 185 8.25 2.09 5.42
CA GLY A 185 8.17 3.55 5.41
C GLY A 185 6.95 4.12 6.16
N SER A 186 6.57 5.36 5.84
CA SER A 186 5.39 6.05 6.38
C SER A 186 4.13 5.89 5.51
N LEU A 187 4.26 5.21 4.36
CA LEU A 187 3.16 4.98 3.42
C LEU A 187 2.95 3.47 3.25
N LEU A 188 1.69 3.06 3.18
CA LEU A 188 1.27 1.70 2.90
C LEU A 188 0.08 1.74 1.95
N LEU A 189 0.23 1.12 0.78
CA LEU A 189 -0.83 1.01 -0.22
C LEU A 189 -1.51 -0.35 -0.05
N VAL A 190 -2.82 -0.35 0.18
CA VAL A 190 -3.65 -1.56 0.23
C VAL A 190 -4.57 -1.56 -0.99
N VAL A 191 -4.51 -2.64 -1.77
CA VAL A 191 -5.33 -2.80 -2.97
C VAL A 191 -6.16 -4.07 -2.82
N PHE A 192 -7.47 -3.90 -2.79
CA PHE A 192 -8.42 -5.01 -2.82
C PHE A 192 -9.01 -5.15 -4.23
N ARG A 193 -8.98 -6.36 -4.77
CA ARG A 193 -9.47 -6.68 -6.11
C ARG A 193 -10.42 -7.87 -6.04
N THR A 194 -11.57 -7.75 -6.70
CA THR A 194 -12.56 -8.82 -6.83
C THR A 194 -12.92 -9.02 -8.30
N ASN A 195 -13.58 -10.13 -8.62
CA ASN A 195 -14.16 -10.39 -9.94
C ASN A 195 -15.70 -10.47 -9.85
N TYR A 196 -16.37 -10.67 -10.99
CA TYR A 196 -17.83 -10.77 -11.07
C TYR A 196 -18.36 -12.20 -10.83
N VAL A 197 -17.49 -13.17 -10.57
CA VAL A 197 -17.83 -14.60 -10.61
C VAL A 197 -18.22 -15.12 -9.23
N ILE A 198 -17.49 -14.72 -8.19
CA ILE A 198 -17.74 -15.17 -6.80
C ILE A 198 -17.62 -13.96 -5.88
N THR A 199 -18.67 -13.73 -5.08
CA THR A 199 -18.68 -12.71 -4.03
C THR A 199 -18.60 -13.38 -2.66
N ASP A 200 -17.77 -12.84 -1.78
CA ASP A 200 -17.62 -13.26 -0.38
C ASP A 200 -17.54 -12.02 0.51
N THR A 201 -17.42 -12.20 1.83
CA THR A 201 -17.54 -11.18 2.88
C THR A 201 -16.50 -10.06 2.83
N GLY A 202 -15.43 -10.25 2.06
CA GLY A 202 -14.37 -9.26 1.89
C GLY A 202 -13.35 -9.26 3.03
N PHE A 203 -12.88 -8.08 3.46
CA PHE A 203 -11.83 -7.96 4.48
C PHE A 203 -12.12 -6.83 5.47
N TYR A 204 -11.59 -7.01 6.68
CA TYR A 204 -11.42 -5.96 7.67
C TYR A 204 -9.97 -5.96 8.13
N ALA A 205 -9.36 -4.78 8.16
CA ALA A 205 -8.00 -4.61 8.61
C ALA A 205 -7.86 -3.35 9.46
N THR A 206 -7.10 -3.48 10.56
CA THR A 206 -6.67 -2.33 11.37
C THR A 206 -5.22 -2.04 11.09
N TRP A 207 -4.84 -0.77 11.18
CA TRP A 207 -3.45 -0.36 11.03
C TRP A 207 -3.02 0.57 12.14
N ASN A 208 -1.74 0.51 12.48
CA ASN A 208 -1.11 1.45 13.40
C ASN A 208 0.32 1.78 12.94
N VAL A 209 0.76 2.99 13.26
CA VAL A 209 2.16 3.37 13.11
C VAL A 209 2.95 2.65 14.19
N GLN A 210 4.16 2.19 13.85
CA GLN A 210 5.20 1.80 14.79
C GLN A 210 6.34 2.81 14.71
N ARG A 211 6.69 3.40 15.86
CA ARG A 211 7.86 4.26 16.05
C ARG A 211 9.07 3.39 16.36
N ILE A 212 9.73 2.96 15.30
CA ILE A 212 10.98 2.22 15.40
C ILE A 212 12.10 3.22 15.59
N GLN A 213 12.75 3.12 16.75
CA GLN A 213 13.90 3.94 17.09
C GLN A 213 15.20 3.16 16.82
N PRO A 214 16.33 3.84 16.56
CA PRO A 214 17.63 3.18 16.43
C PRO A 214 17.93 2.34 17.68
N PRO A 215 18.49 1.13 17.53
CA PRO A 215 18.87 0.34 18.69
C PRO A 215 19.86 1.08 19.59
N ILE A 216 19.68 0.94 20.90
CA ILE A 216 20.66 1.40 21.90
C ILE A 216 21.59 0.23 22.19
N VAL A 217 22.88 0.42 22.00
CA VAL A 217 23.90 -0.62 22.11
C VAL A 217 24.93 -0.21 23.16
N ALA A 218 25.09 -1.04 24.19
CA ALA A 218 26.13 -0.93 25.19
C ALA A 218 27.13 -2.07 25.00
N ASN A 219 28.27 -1.75 24.37
CA ASN A 219 29.36 -2.69 24.12
C ASN A 219 30.59 -2.28 24.93
N GLU A 220 31.32 -3.27 25.43
CA GLU A 220 32.63 -3.09 26.09
C GLU A 220 32.63 -2.23 27.38
N THR A 221 31.46 -1.93 27.94
CA THR A 221 31.33 -1.33 29.27
C THR A 221 31.10 -2.40 30.34
N THR A 222 31.49 -2.09 31.57
CA THR A 222 31.32 -3.01 32.73
C THR A 222 30.07 -2.73 33.53
N SER A 223 29.37 -1.62 33.27
CA SER A 223 28.09 -1.27 33.86
C SER A 223 27.43 -0.15 33.06
N GLY A 224 26.16 0.09 33.34
CA GLY A 224 25.43 1.21 32.79
C GLY A 224 23.97 1.20 33.23
N GLU A 225 23.21 2.11 32.64
CA GLU A 225 21.77 2.23 32.82
C GLU A 225 21.08 2.23 31.46
N LEU A 226 19.84 1.74 31.43
CA LEU A 226 18.93 1.81 30.30
C LEU A 226 17.54 2.17 30.83
N HIS A 227 16.77 2.87 30.01
CA HIS A 227 15.43 3.30 30.39
C HIS A 227 14.53 3.38 29.17
N SER A 228 13.21 3.39 29.39
CA SER A 228 12.23 3.65 28.35
C SER A 228 12.46 5.02 27.69
N PRO A 229 12.01 5.23 26.44
CA PRO A 229 12.05 6.55 25.81
C PRO A 229 11.40 7.63 26.70
N ASN A 230 12.01 8.82 26.74
CA ASN A 230 11.61 9.99 27.53
C ASN A 230 11.68 9.87 29.07
N TYR A 231 12.07 8.73 29.63
CA TYR A 231 12.17 8.57 31.09
C TYR A 231 13.01 9.71 31.72
N PRO A 232 12.57 10.35 32.82
CA PRO A 232 11.46 9.97 33.70
C PRO A 232 10.06 10.48 33.28
N SER A 233 9.96 11.15 32.13
CA SER A 233 8.65 11.51 31.56
C SER A 233 7.99 10.31 30.91
N ASN A 234 6.70 10.43 30.59
CA ASN A 234 5.96 9.33 29.97
C ASN A 234 6.57 8.92 28.62
N TYR A 235 6.59 7.62 28.37
CA TYR A 235 6.93 7.09 27.05
C TYR A 235 5.87 7.50 26.02
N ASN A 236 6.16 7.22 24.76
CA ASN A 236 5.34 7.59 23.62
C ASN A 236 4.44 6.41 23.21
N THR A 237 3.24 6.65 22.69
CA THR A 237 2.43 5.59 22.04
C THR A 237 3.13 4.99 20.82
N PHE A 238 2.92 3.70 20.61
CA PHE A 238 3.48 2.90 19.52
C PHE A 238 5.02 2.87 19.44
N ASP A 239 5.71 3.07 20.56
CA ASP A 239 7.15 2.92 20.63
C ASP A 239 7.55 1.46 20.42
N LYS A 240 8.61 1.27 19.64
CA LYS A 240 9.34 0.01 19.54
C LYS A 240 10.84 0.30 19.62
N GLN A 241 11.38 0.11 20.82
CA GLN A 241 12.80 0.35 21.12
C GLN A 241 13.51 -0.97 21.43
N LEU A 242 14.67 -1.16 20.79
CA LEU A 242 15.56 -2.30 21.00
C LEU A 242 16.79 -1.86 21.79
N TYR A 243 17.22 -2.71 22.71
CA TYR A 243 18.41 -2.49 23.52
C TYR A 243 19.30 -3.72 23.49
N TYR A 244 20.60 -3.52 23.46
CA TYR A 244 21.59 -4.58 23.40
C TYR A 244 22.73 -4.29 24.36
N ILE A 245 23.08 -5.27 25.17
CA ILE A 245 24.22 -5.23 26.10
C ILE A 245 25.11 -6.41 25.77
N GLN A 246 26.39 -6.14 25.49
CA GLN A 246 27.41 -7.16 25.34
C GLN A 246 28.63 -6.81 26.18
N VAL A 247 28.96 -7.69 27.11
CA VAL A 247 30.16 -7.61 27.95
C VAL A 247 31.22 -8.59 27.45
N LYS A 248 32.41 -8.53 28.05
CA LYS A 248 33.52 -9.42 27.73
C LYS A 248 33.11 -10.90 27.77
N THR A 249 33.57 -11.67 26.79
CA THR A 249 33.37 -13.13 26.74
C THR A 249 33.83 -13.79 28.03
N GLY A 250 33.01 -14.69 28.55
CA GLY A 250 33.27 -15.38 29.81
C GLY A 250 32.74 -14.65 31.06
N ALA A 251 32.25 -13.42 30.93
CA ALA A 251 31.51 -12.73 31.98
C ALA A 251 29.99 -12.92 31.84
N ARG A 252 29.24 -12.47 32.85
CA ARG A 252 27.77 -12.46 32.92
C ARG A 252 27.29 -11.02 33.16
N ILE A 253 26.00 -10.78 32.98
CA ILE A 253 25.36 -9.48 33.11
C ILE A 253 24.30 -9.59 34.21
N ASN A 254 24.48 -8.86 35.30
CA ASN A 254 23.44 -8.65 36.30
C ASN A 254 22.56 -7.48 35.88
N VAL A 255 21.26 -7.70 35.84
CA VAL A 255 20.24 -6.71 35.49
C VAL A 255 19.39 -6.41 36.71
N THR A 256 19.11 -5.14 36.97
CA THR A 256 18.23 -4.68 38.06
C THR A 256 17.27 -3.63 37.52
N ILE A 257 15.97 -3.93 37.53
CA ILE A 257 14.91 -2.94 37.26
C ILE A 257 14.51 -2.32 38.59
N ASP A 258 14.76 -1.03 38.74
CA ASP A 258 14.52 -0.26 39.95
C ASP A 258 13.26 0.62 39.88
N ASP A 259 12.80 0.99 38.69
CA ASP A 259 11.48 1.59 38.47
C ASP A 259 10.76 0.97 37.26
N PHE A 260 9.45 0.75 37.38
CA PHE A 260 8.63 0.15 36.31
C PHE A 260 7.15 0.50 36.45
N SER A 261 6.60 1.13 35.44
CA SER A 261 5.19 1.47 35.31
C SER A 261 4.81 1.64 33.84
N THR A 262 4.07 0.67 33.33
CA THR A 262 3.51 0.65 31.97
C THR A 262 2.01 0.35 32.01
N GLN A 263 1.32 0.50 30.88
CA GLN A 263 -0.04 0.01 30.75
C GLN A 263 -0.05 -1.52 30.96
N PRO A 264 -0.92 -2.05 31.84
CA PRO A 264 -1.03 -3.49 32.04
C PRO A 264 -1.41 -4.20 30.74
N THR A 265 -0.76 -5.35 30.47
CA THR A 265 -1.05 -6.25 29.33
C THR A 265 -0.67 -5.75 27.94
N PHE A 266 -0.92 -4.47 27.64
CA PHE A 266 -0.74 -3.89 26.31
C PHE A 266 0.67 -3.36 26.07
N ASP A 267 1.27 -2.74 27.09
CA ASP A 267 2.61 -2.18 27.03
C ASP A 267 3.59 -3.03 27.83
N PHE A 268 4.68 -3.46 27.21
CA PHE A 268 5.52 -4.47 27.81
C PHE A 268 7.01 -4.33 27.48
N LEU A 269 7.83 -4.79 28.43
CA LEU A 269 9.26 -5.00 28.28
C LEU A 269 9.53 -6.50 28.22
N GLU A 270 10.20 -6.95 27.17
CA GLU A 270 10.74 -8.30 27.04
C GLU A 270 12.25 -8.29 27.22
N ILE A 271 12.75 -9.24 27.99
CA ILE A 271 14.19 -9.43 28.26
C ILE A 271 14.62 -10.79 27.73
N TYR A 272 15.73 -10.83 27.01
CA TYR A 272 16.27 -12.02 26.37
C TYR A 272 17.71 -12.27 26.82
N SER A 273 18.08 -13.55 26.93
CA SER A 273 19.45 -13.99 27.22
C SER A 273 20.32 -14.16 25.97
N SER A 274 19.94 -13.54 24.85
CA SER A 274 20.62 -13.66 23.56
C SER A 274 20.51 -12.37 22.76
N TRP A 275 21.44 -12.15 21.84
CA TRP A 275 21.38 -11.03 20.89
C TRP A 275 20.18 -11.12 19.92
N ASN A 276 19.90 -12.30 19.37
CA ASN A 276 18.77 -12.46 18.44
C ASN A 276 17.45 -12.66 19.21
N GLN A 277 16.45 -11.82 18.92
CA GLN A 277 15.13 -11.86 19.54
C GLN A 277 14.07 -12.59 18.69
N THR A 278 14.37 -12.91 17.43
CA THR A 278 13.37 -13.40 16.45
C THR A 278 12.95 -14.85 16.70
N PHE A 279 13.88 -15.67 17.20
CA PHE A 279 13.69 -17.12 17.35
C PHE A 279 13.83 -17.58 18.80
N THR A 280 13.90 -16.65 19.74
CA THR A 280 14.23 -16.93 21.14
C THR A 280 13.07 -16.51 22.02
N LYS A 281 12.64 -17.39 22.92
CA LYS A 281 11.62 -17.04 23.92
C LYS A 281 12.21 -16.03 24.92
N PRO A 282 11.50 -14.96 25.29
CA PRO A 282 11.98 -14.05 26.33
C PRO A 282 12.10 -14.78 27.66
N VAL A 283 13.10 -14.37 28.45
CA VAL A 283 13.28 -14.80 29.85
C VAL A 283 12.09 -14.33 30.67
N THR A 284 11.65 -13.09 30.44
CA THR A 284 10.45 -12.53 31.06
C THR A 284 9.81 -11.50 30.13
N ARG A 285 8.50 -11.34 30.29
CA ARG A 285 7.68 -10.27 29.71
C ARG A 285 6.97 -9.57 30.85
N ILE A 286 7.25 -8.29 31.04
CA ILE A 286 6.78 -7.49 32.18
C ILE A 286 5.85 -6.40 31.64
N SER A 287 4.72 -6.17 32.30
CA SER A 287 3.76 -5.10 32.00
C SER A 287 3.07 -4.63 33.29
N GLY A 288 2.45 -3.45 33.27
CA GLY A 288 1.77 -2.89 34.43
C GLY A 288 2.76 -2.24 35.41
N ASN A 289 2.46 -2.35 36.70
CA ASN A 289 3.35 -1.89 37.78
C ASN A 289 4.08 -3.09 38.37
N LEU A 290 5.41 -3.08 38.35
CA LEU A 290 6.23 -4.11 38.97
C LEU A 290 6.56 -3.73 40.41
N THR A 291 6.60 -4.71 41.31
CA THR A 291 7.26 -4.51 42.60
C THR A 291 8.77 -4.53 42.40
N THR A 292 9.43 -3.39 42.55
CA THR A 292 10.88 -3.23 42.36
C THR A 292 11.65 -3.32 43.69
N PRO A 293 12.93 -3.74 43.69
CA PRO A 293 13.73 -4.10 42.53
C PRO A 293 13.45 -5.52 42.03
N TRP A 294 13.48 -5.70 40.71
CA TRP A 294 13.53 -7.02 40.08
C TRP A 294 14.93 -7.26 39.52
N THR A 295 15.55 -8.37 39.90
CA THR A 295 16.94 -8.68 39.52
C THR A 295 17.06 -10.00 38.76
N TRP A 296 18.00 -10.05 37.83
CA TRP A 296 18.29 -11.26 37.07
C TRP A 296 19.74 -11.29 36.59
N LEU A 297 20.39 -12.44 36.77
CA LEU A 297 21.76 -12.68 36.30
C LEU A 297 21.72 -13.52 35.02
N SER A 298 22.19 -12.95 33.91
CA SER A 298 22.21 -13.62 32.61
C SER A 298 23.06 -14.89 32.61
N PRO A 299 22.78 -15.89 31.78
CA PRO A 299 23.59 -17.11 31.68
C PRO A 299 24.91 -16.91 30.92
N GLY A 300 25.07 -15.80 30.21
CA GLY A 300 26.24 -15.50 29.39
C GLY A 300 26.49 -13.99 29.25
N ASN A 301 27.34 -13.61 28.30
CA ASN A 301 27.83 -12.24 28.15
C ASN A 301 26.94 -11.32 27.29
N GLU A 302 25.73 -11.76 26.94
CA GLU A 302 24.79 -11.02 26.10
C GLU A 302 23.40 -10.93 26.74
N VAL A 303 22.82 -9.73 26.68
CA VAL A 303 21.42 -9.47 27.03
C VAL A 303 20.84 -8.55 25.96
N SER A 304 19.61 -8.81 25.53
CA SER A 304 18.87 -7.86 24.71
C SER A 304 17.47 -7.61 25.28
N LEU A 305 16.94 -6.42 25.03
CA LEU A 305 15.62 -6.01 25.48
C LEU A 305 14.79 -5.46 24.33
N LYS A 306 13.46 -5.59 24.46
CA LYS A 306 12.49 -5.02 23.53
C LYS A 306 11.36 -4.38 24.32
N PHE A 307 11.22 -3.07 24.19
CA PHE A 307 10.08 -2.32 24.74
C PHE A 307 9.09 -2.01 23.63
N VAL A 308 7.81 -2.32 23.88
CA VAL A 308 6.69 -2.08 22.94
C VAL A 308 5.55 -1.40 23.69
N SER A 309 5.02 -0.32 23.13
CA SER A 309 3.77 0.33 23.58
C SER A 309 2.66 0.31 22.53
N ASP A 310 1.42 0.47 22.97
CA ASP A 310 0.21 0.51 22.17
C ASP A 310 -0.22 1.96 21.84
N GLY A 311 -1.46 2.13 21.36
CA GLY A 311 -2.00 3.42 20.94
C GLY A 311 -2.59 4.30 22.04
N SER A 312 -2.48 3.92 23.31
CA SER A 312 -3.17 4.58 24.42
C SER A 312 -2.42 4.49 25.75
N GLN A 313 -2.82 5.31 26.72
CA GLN A 313 -2.39 5.24 28.13
C GLN A 313 -0.88 5.13 28.36
N GLU A 314 -0.18 6.24 28.19
CA GLU A 314 1.24 6.33 28.48
C GLU A 314 1.52 6.51 29.98
N TYR A 315 2.57 5.86 30.45
CA TYR A 315 3.07 5.95 31.84
C TYR A 315 4.55 6.33 31.82
N ARG A 316 5.16 6.54 32.99
CA ARG A 316 6.60 6.90 33.12
C ARG A 316 7.55 5.88 32.50
N GLY A 317 7.12 4.63 32.33
CA GLY A 317 7.91 3.56 31.73
C GLY A 317 8.82 2.88 32.76
N TRP A 318 10.08 2.66 32.41
CA TRP A 318 10.99 1.86 33.23
C TRP A 318 12.41 2.40 33.24
N HIS A 319 13.11 2.10 34.32
CA HIS A 319 14.53 2.33 34.49
C HIS A 319 15.21 1.06 34.97
N MET A 320 16.42 0.83 34.47
CA MET A 320 17.16 -0.39 34.70
C MET A 320 18.65 -0.10 34.79
N LEU A 321 19.28 -0.66 35.82
CA LEU A 321 20.73 -0.70 35.99
C LEU A 321 21.26 -2.07 35.57
N TRP A 322 22.47 -2.11 35.03
CA TRP A 322 23.15 -3.37 34.75
C TRP A 322 24.65 -3.29 35.06
N SER A 323 25.24 -4.45 35.39
CA SER A 323 26.67 -4.57 35.66
C SER A 323 27.22 -5.92 35.18
N MET A 324 28.46 -5.92 34.72
CA MET A 324 29.24 -7.11 34.43
C MET A 324 29.59 -7.83 35.73
N VAL A 325 29.45 -9.15 35.72
CA VAL A 325 29.87 -10.05 36.79
C VAL A 325 30.84 -11.05 36.19
N GLU A 326 32.08 -11.06 36.67
CA GLU A 326 33.07 -12.05 36.24
C GLU A 326 32.73 -13.43 36.82
N ASN A 327 32.90 -14.48 36.04
CA ASN A 327 32.80 -15.84 36.55
C ASN A 327 34.09 -16.17 37.32
N GLU A 328 33.94 -16.72 38.53
CA GLU A 328 35.06 -17.23 39.34
C GLU A 328 35.81 -18.38 38.67
#